data_AF-A0A8J8ML57-F1
#
_entry.id   AF-A0A8J8ML57-F1
#
_cell.length_a   1.000
_cell.length_b   1.000
_cell.length_c   1.000
_cell.angle_alpha   90.00
_cell.angle_beta   90.00
_cell.angle_gamma   90.00
#
_symmetry.space_group_name_H-M   'P 1'
#
loop_
_entity.id
_entity.type
_entity.pdbx_description
1 polymer ?
#
loop_
_entity_poly.entity_id
_entity_poly.type
_entity_poly.pdbx_seq_one_letter_code
_entity_poly.pdbx_strand_id
1 'polypeptide(L)'
;MYEYESYWIKSTPATNYQSLDKDIQVDCLVIGGGITGMTAAFLLQKEGYQTALIEKNRICLGTTGHTTGKITSEHGLIYGHIMDLYGPKLAKQYANANQQAIRFIADLIDEYHLDCDFTTEPAYVYTQDDDNVASVNKELLAALSLGLPAEAVQSLELPINIITGIRFSDQAQFHPRKYILGLAKLFIDHGGAIYEKTPAVELDPKHKIVKTDKHTITAKHIVVATHYPCFTEGHMFFARMSPYTSYVTGIRRNSILNSGMYINCDRHVRSFRYANTEDHQLLLLGGESHKTGHGQDETLRYKTLHDYADELYPDMSVAYNWSAQDYITIDYVPYIGLLSEDYKDIYVGTGYGKWGMSNGTVAGLIIFDLIKHGSNPWQEVFSPSRHMTVSGFKNLVADSIRNAGNFISSHFKVSHQDIAHIEQGQGAIIKLDHMKVAVYRDHDNQYYFLDPTCPHMKCNVTFNEAEKTWDCPCHGSRFNYDGSFIDGPANKELKPLHVVVRHPSDDEE
;
A
#
# COMPACT_ATOMS: atom_id res chain seq x y z
N MET A 1 17.90 16.35 13.09
CA MET A 1 18.10 15.41 11.96
C MET A 1 16.95 14.43 12.03
N TYR A 2 16.15 14.31 10.97
CA TYR A 2 15.00 13.40 10.92
C TYR A 2 15.40 12.09 10.24
N GLU A 3 14.66 11.01 10.52
CA GLU A 3 14.93 9.68 9.97
C GLU A 3 14.11 9.43 8.70
N TYR A 4 14.71 8.81 7.67
CA TYR A 4 14.02 8.26 6.50
C TYR A 4 13.57 6.82 6.79
N GLU A 5 12.82 6.65 7.87
CA GLU A 5 12.32 5.36 8.33
C GLU A 5 10.90 5.55 8.86
N SER A 6 10.03 4.57 8.59
CA SER A 6 8.67 4.57 9.13
C SER A 6 8.72 4.49 10.66
N TYR A 7 8.01 5.41 11.34
CA TYR A 7 7.88 5.39 12.80
C TYR A 7 7.43 4.01 13.29
N TRP A 8 6.46 3.39 12.62
CA TRP A 8 5.94 2.08 13.00
C TRP A 8 7.01 1.00 12.99
N ILE A 9 7.93 1.09 12.03
CA ILE A 9 9.00 0.10 11.89
C ILE A 9 10.04 0.30 12.99
N LYS A 10 10.42 1.55 13.21
CA LYS A 10 11.40 1.94 14.21
C LYS A 10 10.96 1.66 15.64
N SER A 11 9.68 1.87 15.94
CA SER A 11 9.11 1.75 17.29
C SER A 11 8.78 0.30 17.71
N THR A 12 8.98 -0.69 16.84
CA THR A 12 8.62 -2.08 17.12
C THR A 12 9.77 -3.06 16.87
N PRO A 13 9.84 -4.17 17.61
CA PRO A 13 10.90 -5.16 17.41
C PRO A 13 10.83 -5.79 16.01
N ALA A 14 11.98 -6.25 15.52
CA ALA A 14 12.04 -7.13 14.37
C ALA A 14 11.57 -8.54 14.75
N THR A 15 10.91 -9.22 13.82
CA THR A 15 10.58 -10.64 13.91
C THR A 15 11.79 -11.50 13.51
N ASN A 16 11.74 -12.78 13.87
CA ASN A 16 12.76 -13.75 13.46
C ASN A 16 12.19 -15.15 13.25
N TYR A 17 11.09 -15.24 12.50
CA TYR A 17 10.55 -16.53 12.12
C TYR A 17 11.52 -17.26 11.17
N GLN A 18 11.55 -18.59 11.25
CA GLN A 18 12.44 -19.40 10.43
C GLN A 18 12.05 -19.33 8.95
N SER A 19 13.02 -19.56 8.07
CA SER A 19 12.71 -19.83 6.66
C SER A 19 12.21 -21.26 6.50
N LEU A 20 11.42 -21.50 5.45
CA LEU A 20 11.02 -22.86 5.10
C LEU A 20 12.26 -23.69 4.77
N ASP A 21 12.38 -24.87 5.36
CA ASP A 21 13.55 -25.75 5.29
C ASP A 21 13.25 -27.15 4.74
N LYS A 22 11.98 -27.40 4.40
CA LYS A 22 11.49 -28.64 3.83
C LYS A 22 10.22 -28.42 3.03
N ASP A 23 9.88 -29.38 2.19
CA ASP A 23 8.59 -29.42 1.54
C ASP A 23 7.47 -29.68 2.57
N ILE A 24 6.33 -29.00 2.41
CA ILE A 24 5.20 -29.13 3.33
C ILE A 24 3.87 -29.27 2.58
N GLN A 25 2.90 -29.89 3.25
CA GLN A 25 1.51 -29.96 2.81
C GLN A 25 0.63 -29.37 3.90
N VAL A 26 -0.29 -28.48 3.53
CA VAL A 26 -1.16 -27.76 4.46
C VAL A 26 -2.58 -27.67 3.88
N ASP A 27 -3.57 -27.36 4.72
CA ASP A 27 -4.91 -27.07 4.22
C ASP A 27 -4.93 -25.72 3.51
N CYS A 28 -4.38 -24.70 4.18
CA CYS A 28 -4.36 -23.33 3.68
C CYS A 28 -2.92 -22.78 3.63
N LEU A 29 -2.53 -22.27 2.47
CA LEU A 29 -1.30 -21.47 2.32
C LEU A 29 -1.69 -20.00 2.11
N VAL A 30 -1.12 -19.12 2.93
CA VAL A 30 -1.24 -17.67 2.78
C VAL A 30 0.10 -17.09 2.34
N ILE A 31 0.09 -16.29 1.28
CA ILE A 31 1.28 -15.66 0.72
C ILE A 31 1.21 -14.15 0.99
N GLY A 32 2.11 -13.65 1.84
CA GLY A 32 2.20 -12.25 2.25
C GLY A 32 1.81 -12.02 3.72
N GLY A 33 2.73 -11.49 4.52
CA GLY A 33 2.59 -11.20 5.95
C GLY A 33 2.09 -9.79 6.26
N GLY A 34 1.26 -9.21 5.39
CA GLY A 34 0.54 -7.96 5.62
C GLY A 34 -0.79 -8.16 6.34
N ILE A 35 -1.56 -7.08 6.52
CA ILE A 35 -2.85 -7.14 7.24
C ILE A 35 -3.83 -8.15 6.65
N THR A 36 -3.94 -8.24 5.33
CA THR A 36 -4.84 -9.21 4.68
C THR A 36 -4.44 -10.65 4.95
N GLY A 37 -3.16 -10.97 4.74
CA GLY A 37 -2.67 -12.32 4.94
C GLY A 37 -2.75 -12.75 6.40
N MET A 38 -2.39 -11.86 7.33
CA MET A 38 -2.45 -12.15 8.75
C MET A 38 -3.87 -12.32 9.28
N THR A 39 -4.82 -11.49 8.83
CA THR A 39 -6.25 -11.66 9.16
C THR A 39 -6.78 -12.99 8.63
N ALA A 40 -6.52 -13.33 7.36
CA ALA A 40 -6.96 -14.60 6.78
C ALA A 40 -6.33 -15.81 7.49
N ALA A 41 -5.00 -15.79 7.69
CA ALA A 41 -4.26 -16.88 8.31
C ALA A 41 -4.73 -17.16 9.74
N PHE A 42 -4.93 -16.10 10.54
CA PHE A 42 -5.44 -16.23 11.90
C PHE A 42 -6.84 -16.86 11.93
N LEU A 43 -7.77 -16.36 11.11
CA LEU A 43 -9.14 -16.88 11.09
C LEU A 43 -9.21 -18.34 10.63
N LEU A 44 -8.47 -18.70 9.58
CA LEU A 44 -8.39 -20.07 9.08
C LEU A 44 -7.81 -21.01 10.14
N GLN A 45 -6.72 -20.61 10.81
CA GLN A 45 -6.12 -21.41 11.86
C GLN A 45 -7.04 -21.55 13.08
N LYS A 46 -7.71 -20.46 13.51
CA LYS A 46 -8.69 -20.48 14.61
C LYS A 46 -9.87 -21.42 14.32
N GLU A 47 -10.26 -21.54 13.06
CA GLU A 47 -11.31 -22.48 12.61
C GLU A 47 -10.83 -23.94 12.52
N GLY A 48 -9.53 -24.20 12.66
CA GLY A 48 -8.96 -25.55 12.69
C GLY A 48 -8.34 -26.03 11.37
N TYR A 49 -8.19 -25.16 10.37
CA TYR A 49 -7.40 -25.49 9.18
C TYR A 49 -5.90 -25.48 9.50
N GLN A 50 -5.15 -26.48 9.03
CA GLN A 50 -3.69 -26.41 9.08
C GLN A 50 -3.21 -25.32 8.14
N THR A 51 -2.74 -24.20 8.71
CA THR A 51 -2.44 -23.00 7.95
C THR A 51 -0.97 -22.61 8.06
N ALA A 52 -0.32 -22.38 6.91
CA ALA A 52 1.01 -21.79 6.83
C ALA A 52 0.95 -20.43 6.14
N LEU A 53 1.74 -19.48 6.64
CA LEU A 53 1.97 -18.18 6.01
C LEU A 53 3.42 -18.08 5.58
N ILE A 54 3.65 -17.66 4.33
CA ILE A 54 5.00 -17.36 3.83
C ILE A 54 5.13 -15.87 3.51
N GLU A 55 6.28 -15.31 3.85
CA GLU A 55 6.64 -13.92 3.59
C GLU A 55 8.04 -13.87 2.98
N LYS A 56 8.18 -13.12 1.88
CA LYS A 56 9.44 -12.96 1.14
C LYS A 56 10.50 -12.27 1.99
N ASN A 57 10.10 -11.29 2.81
CA ASN A 57 10.98 -10.56 3.70
C ASN A 57 10.69 -10.94 5.15
N ARG A 58 10.23 -9.98 5.95
CA ARG A 58 9.66 -10.18 7.27
C ARG A 58 8.26 -9.62 7.30
N ILE A 59 7.41 -10.17 8.16
CA ILE A 59 6.01 -9.76 8.22
C ILE A 59 5.89 -8.25 8.53
N CYS A 60 4.88 -7.62 7.94
CA CYS A 60 4.53 -6.22 8.18
C CYS A 60 5.58 -5.17 7.81
N LEU A 61 6.57 -5.51 6.97
CA LEU A 61 7.56 -4.54 6.49
C LEU A 61 7.19 -3.86 5.16
N GLY A 62 6.18 -4.36 4.43
CA GLY A 62 5.65 -3.70 3.23
C GLY A 62 4.73 -2.51 3.56
N THR A 63 3.71 -2.29 2.75
CA THR A 63 2.76 -1.16 2.90
C THR A 63 2.06 -1.11 4.28
N THR A 64 1.80 -2.25 4.92
CA THR A 64 1.28 -2.29 6.30
C THR A 64 2.22 -1.62 7.31
N GLY A 65 3.54 -1.70 7.10
CA GLY A 65 4.54 -1.02 7.91
C GLY A 65 4.76 0.44 7.56
N HIS A 66 4.13 0.94 6.50
CA HIS A 66 4.34 2.29 5.94
C HIS A 66 3.04 3.11 5.79
N THR A 67 1.89 2.53 6.11
CA THR A 67 0.60 3.26 6.09
C THR A 67 0.59 4.41 7.10
N THR A 68 -0.42 5.27 7.05
CA THR A 68 -0.72 6.16 8.17
C THR A 68 -1.48 5.45 9.27
N GLY A 69 -2.07 4.25 9.09
CA GLY A 69 -2.71 3.47 10.15
C GLY A 69 -4.15 3.87 10.50
N LYS A 70 -4.90 4.43 9.54
CA LYS A 70 -6.33 4.76 9.69
C LYS A 70 -7.19 3.51 9.44
N ILE A 71 -8.18 3.27 10.29
CA ILE A 71 -9.22 2.24 10.12
C ILE A 71 -10.57 2.96 10.00
N THR A 72 -11.07 3.06 8.79
CA THR A 72 -12.28 3.85 8.52
C THR A 72 -13.10 3.26 7.37
N SER A 73 -14.35 3.68 7.23
CA SER A 73 -15.19 3.47 6.06
C SER A 73 -15.34 4.75 5.22
N GLU A 74 -14.85 5.91 5.65
CA GLU A 74 -15.01 7.22 4.98
C GLU A 74 -14.40 7.22 3.56
N HIS A 75 -13.16 6.74 3.40
CA HIS A 75 -12.53 6.40 2.11
C HIS A 75 -12.56 7.48 0.99
N GLY A 76 -12.70 8.76 1.35
CA GLY A 76 -12.82 9.90 0.44
C GLY A 76 -14.26 10.13 -0.02
N LEU A 77 -14.43 10.41 -1.32
CA LEU A 77 -15.74 10.60 -1.95
C LEU A 77 -16.17 9.34 -2.72
N ILE A 78 -16.12 8.19 -2.05
CA ILE A 78 -16.22 6.87 -2.69
C ILE A 78 -17.66 6.38 -2.86
N TYR A 79 -18.57 6.71 -1.94
CA TYR A 79 -19.91 6.13 -1.91
C TYR A 79 -20.77 6.64 -3.06
N GLY A 80 -20.72 7.95 -3.33
CA GLY A 80 -21.36 8.54 -4.50
C GLY A 80 -20.82 7.94 -5.80
N HIS A 81 -19.52 7.65 -5.86
CA HIS A 81 -18.88 7.01 -7.00
C HIS A 81 -19.35 5.57 -7.21
N ILE A 82 -19.31 4.73 -6.17
CA ILE A 82 -19.76 3.33 -6.26
C ILE A 82 -21.26 3.27 -6.60
N MET A 83 -22.08 4.18 -6.07
CA MET A 83 -23.51 4.26 -6.41
C MET A 83 -23.72 4.55 -7.90
N ASP A 84 -22.94 5.46 -8.50
CA ASP A 84 -23.03 5.75 -9.93
C ASP A 84 -22.59 4.56 -10.79
N LEU A 85 -21.53 3.85 -10.37
CA LEU A 85 -20.95 2.76 -11.14
C LEU A 85 -21.75 1.46 -11.05
N TYR A 86 -22.24 1.13 -9.86
CA TYR A 86 -22.75 -0.20 -9.50
C TYR A 86 -24.14 -0.19 -8.84
N GLY A 87 -24.66 0.99 -8.51
CA GLY A 87 -25.94 1.14 -7.84
C GLY A 87 -25.89 0.97 -6.31
N PRO A 88 -27.00 1.28 -5.63
CA PRO A 88 -27.07 1.36 -4.17
C PRO A 88 -26.79 0.03 -3.45
N LYS A 89 -27.13 -1.11 -4.08
CA LYS A 89 -26.92 -2.44 -3.50
C LYS A 89 -25.43 -2.70 -3.25
N LEU A 90 -24.59 -2.48 -4.26
CA LEU A 90 -23.15 -2.74 -4.16
C LEU A 90 -22.44 -1.67 -3.32
N ALA A 91 -22.89 -0.42 -3.40
CA ALA A 91 -22.44 0.62 -2.47
C ALA A 91 -22.72 0.25 -1.00
N LYS A 92 -23.89 -0.31 -0.71
CA LYS A 92 -24.23 -0.80 0.64
C LYS A 92 -23.38 -1.98 1.08
N GLN A 93 -23.03 -2.89 0.16
CA GLN A 93 -22.08 -3.98 0.47
C GLN A 93 -20.72 -3.42 0.87
N TYR A 94 -20.18 -2.46 0.11
CA TYR A 94 -18.89 -1.83 0.41
C TYR A 94 -18.90 -1.10 1.76
N ALA A 95 -19.95 -0.33 2.01
CA ALA A 95 -20.16 0.39 3.28
C ALA A 95 -20.21 -0.57 4.47
N ASN A 96 -21.04 -1.60 4.37
CA ASN A 96 -21.23 -2.58 5.45
C ASN A 96 -19.94 -3.37 5.72
N ALA A 97 -19.23 -3.79 4.67
CA ALA A 97 -17.98 -4.53 4.81
C ALA A 97 -16.93 -3.74 5.59
N ASN A 98 -16.75 -2.45 5.24
CA ASN A 98 -15.76 -1.60 5.90
C ASN A 98 -16.15 -1.23 7.34
N GLN A 99 -17.44 -0.98 7.61
CA GLN A 99 -17.92 -0.84 9.01
C GLN A 99 -17.71 -2.13 9.82
N GLN A 100 -17.89 -3.29 9.20
CA GLN A 100 -17.65 -4.57 9.87
C GLN A 100 -16.16 -4.84 10.09
N ALA A 101 -15.27 -4.37 9.21
CA ALA A 101 -13.83 -4.46 9.42
C ALA A 101 -13.37 -3.64 10.63
N ILE A 102 -13.90 -2.42 10.82
CA ILE A 102 -13.62 -1.60 12.02
C ILE A 102 -14.02 -2.37 13.28
N ARG A 103 -15.26 -2.88 13.32
CA ARG A 103 -15.78 -3.65 14.46
C ARG A 103 -14.97 -4.90 14.71
N PHE A 104 -14.67 -5.67 13.67
CA PHE A 104 -13.86 -6.88 13.78
C PHE A 104 -12.49 -6.61 14.41
N ILE A 105 -11.80 -5.55 13.98
CA ILE A 105 -10.50 -5.19 14.56
C ILE A 105 -10.67 -4.82 16.03
N ALA A 106 -11.65 -3.99 16.38
CA ALA A 106 -11.93 -3.60 17.75
C ALA A 106 -12.25 -4.81 18.64
N ASP A 107 -13.19 -5.66 18.21
CA ASP A 107 -13.60 -6.87 18.93
C ASP A 107 -12.42 -7.82 19.16
N LEU A 108 -11.55 -7.98 18.16
CA LEU A 108 -10.36 -8.82 18.27
C LEU A 108 -9.33 -8.24 19.25
N ILE A 109 -9.13 -6.93 19.23
CA ILE A 109 -8.23 -6.24 20.15
C ILE A 109 -8.75 -6.39 21.59
N ASP A 110 -10.05 -6.26 21.79
CA ASP A 110 -10.69 -6.41 23.10
C ASP A 110 -10.67 -7.87 23.58
N GLU A 111 -10.97 -8.84 22.71
CA GLU A 111 -10.99 -10.29 23.04
C GLU A 111 -9.61 -10.80 23.48
N TYR A 112 -8.54 -10.34 22.82
CA TYR A 112 -7.17 -10.82 23.06
C TYR A 112 -6.26 -9.81 23.77
N HIS A 113 -6.80 -8.66 24.18
CA HIS A 113 -6.07 -7.58 24.83
C HIS A 113 -4.79 -7.16 24.06
N LEU A 114 -4.93 -6.91 22.77
CA LEU A 114 -3.81 -6.52 21.91
C LEU A 114 -3.36 -5.08 22.19
N ASP A 115 -2.18 -4.92 22.79
CA ASP A 115 -1.57 -3.61 23.01
C ASP A 115 -1.04 -3.01 21.69
N CYS A 116 -1.90 -2.28 20.98
CA CYS A 116 -1.62 -1.72 19.67
C CYS A 116 -2.04 -0.26 19.50
N ASP A 117 -2.11 0.48 20.61
CA ASP A 117 -2.46 1.91 20.64
C ASP A 117 -3.78 2.22 19.91
N PHE A 118 -4.76 1.30 20.00
CA PHE A 118 -6.05 1.45 19.36
C PHE A 118 -6.87 2.55 20.02
N THR A 119 -7.37 3.49 19.23
CA THR A 119 -8.32 4.51 19.68
C THR A 119 -9.46 4.64 18.69
N THR A 120 -10.68 4.72 19.23
CA THR A 120 -11.86 5.12 18.46
C THR A 120 -11.77 6.62 18.17
N GLU A 121 -11.92 7.00 16.90
CA GLU A 121 -11.77 8.36 16.41
C GLU A 121 -12.86 8.70 15.38
N PRO A 122 -13.25 9.96 15.24
CA PRO A 122 -13.95 10.41 14.04
C PRO A 122 -13.01 10.50 12.83
N ALA A 123 -13.51 10.17 11.64
CA ALA A 123 -12.83 10.44 10.37
C ALA A 123 -13.50 11.59 9.63
N TYR A 124 -12.74 12.41 8.93
CA TYR A 124 -13.23 13.58 8.23
C TYR A 124 -12.73 13.63 6.80
N VAL A 125 -13.64 13.88 5.86
CA VAL A 125 -13.32 14.38 4.53
C VAL A 125 -13.86 15.79 4.37
N TYR A 126 -13.03 16.71 3.89
CA TYR A 126 -13.39 18.12 3.78
C TYR A 126 -12.87 18.76 2.50
N THR A 127 -13.38 19.96 2.20
CA THR A 127 -12.92 20.79 1.08
C THR A 127 -12.62 22.22 1.53
N GLN A 128 -11.57 22.79 0.96
CA GLN A 128 -11.29 24.23 0.97
C GLN A 128 -11.56 24.87 -0.41
N ASP A 129 -11.98 24.07 -1.39
CA ASP A 129 -12.27 24.46 -2.76
C ASP A 129 -13.79 24.47 -3.02
N ASP A 130 -14.32 25.60 -3.51
CA ASP A 130 -15.73 25.77 -3.85
C ASP A 130 -16.19 24.76 -4.91
N ASP A 131 -15.29 24.37 -5.83
CA ASP A 131 -15.60 23.42 -6.91
C ASP A 131 -15.93 22.01 -6.39
N ASN A 132 -15.47 21.68 -5.17
CA ASN A 132 -15.68 20.37 -4.56
C ASN A 132 -16.93 20.29 -3.67
N VAL A 133 -17.58 21.41 -3.34
CA VAL A 133 -18.72 21.46 -2.40
C VAL A 133 -19.87 20.55 -2.86
N ALA A 134 -20.18 20.55 -4.17
CA ALA A 134 -21.22 19.69 -4.72
C ALA A 134 -20.91 18.21 -4.57
N SER A 135 -19.64 17.82 -4.77
CA SER A 135 -19.17 16.45 -4.64
C SER A 135 -19.20 15.97 -3.18
N VAL A 136 -18.81 16.83 -2.23
CA VAL A 136 -18.91 16.54 -0.79
C VAL A 136 -20.37 16.37 -0.36
N ASN A 137 -21.28 17.24 -0.82
CA ASN A 137 -22.71 17.09 -0.51
C ASN A 137 -23.31 15.81 -1.12
N LYS A 138 -22.90 15.44 -2.34
CA LYS A 138 -23.31 14.18 -2.97
C LYS A 138 -22.84 12.99 -2.13
N GLU A 139 -21.60 13.01 -1.65
CA GLU A 139 -21.04 11.95 -0.82
C GLU A 139 -21.78 11.82 0.51
N LEU A 140 -22.09 12.94 1.17
CA LEU A 140 -22.87 12.93 2.41
C LEU A 140 -24.23 12.25 2.22
N LEU A 141 -24.97 12.63 1.17
CA LEU A 141 -26.27 12.03 0.86
C LEU A 141 -26.15 10.54 0.56
N ALA A 142 -25.12 10.14 -0.19
CA ALA A 142 -24.82 8.73 -0.43
C ALA A 142 -24.56 8.00 0.88
N ALA A 143 -23.65 8.49 1.72
CA ALA A 143 -23.28 7.88 3.00
C ALA A 143 -24.50 7.72 3.93
N LEU A 144 -25.32 8.76 4.07
CA LEU A 144 -26.56 8.73 4.84
C LEU A 144 -27.55 7.69 4.30
N SER A 145 -27.75 7.62 2.98
CA SER A 145 -28.63 6.62 2.35
C SER A 145 -28.16 5.19 2.57
N LEU A 146 -26.84 5.00 2.75
CA LEU A 146 -26.21 3.73 3.06
C LEU A 146 -26.13 3.47 4.57
N GLY A 147 -26.75 4.31 5.41
CA GLY A 147 -26.80 4.13 6.87
C GLY A 147 -25.44 4.21 7.56
N LEU A 148 -24.49 4.93 6.97
CA LEU A 148 -23.19 5.20 7.59
C LEU A 148 -23.32 6.31 8.64
N PRO A 149 -22.47 6.32 9.68
CA PRO A 149 -22.52 7.28 10.78
C PRO A 149 -21.94 8.64 10.36
N ALA A 150 -22.46 9.22 9.29
CA ALA A 150 -21.97 10.43 8.65
C ALA A 150 -22.82 11.66 9.00
N GLU A 151 -22.18 12.80 9.23
CA GLU A 151 -22.83 14.10 9.42
C GLU A 151 -22.05 15.22 8.73
N ALA A 152 -22.74 16.31 8.37
CA ALA A 152 -22.09 17.50 7.82
C ALA A 152 -21.33 18.27 8.91
N VAL A 153 -20.17 18.83 8.56
CA VAL A 153 -19.40 19.73 9.43
C VAL A 153 -18.95 20.98 8.68
N GLN A 154 -18.78 22.08 9.41
CA GLN A 154 -18.33 23.37 8.86
C GLN A 154 -17.00 23.87 9.47
N SER A 155 -16.44 23.14 10.42
CA SER A 155 -15.14 23.44 11.03
C SER A 155 -14.45 22.17 11.51
N LEU A 156 -13.13 22.25 11.71
CA LEU A 156 -12.29 21.15 12.19
C LEU A 156 -11.53 21.60 13.45
N GLU A 157 -10.93 20.65 14.17
CA GLU A 157 -9.97 20.94 15.25
C GLU A 157 -8.55 21.23 14.73
N LEU A 158 -8.40 21.35 13.41
CA LEU A 158 -7.15 21.78 12.76
C LEU A 158 -7.17 23.31 12.58
N PRO A 159 -5.99 23.97 12.54
CA PRO A 159 -5.87 25.41 12.26
C PRO A 159 -6.10 25.71 10.76
N ILE A 160 -7.20 25.20 10.20
CA ILE A 160 -7.54 25.23 8.78
C ILE A 160 -9.01 25.64 8.66
N ASN A 161 -9.27 26.65 7.82
CA ASN A 161 -10.64 27.01 7.44
C ASN A 161 -11.12 26.11 6.31
N ILE A 162 -12.32 25.55 6.46
CA ILE A 162 -12.97 24.71 5.45
C ILE A 162 -14.27 25.36 4.98
N ILE A 163 -14.76 24.96 3.81
CA ILE A 163 -16.08 25.36 3.32
C ILE A 163 -17.15 24.40 3.85
N THR A 164 -16.91 23.10 3.68
CA THR A 164 -17.77 22.03 4.18
C THR A 164 -16.98 20.74 4.30
N GLY A 165 -17.49 19.80 5.08
CA GLY A 165 -16.95 18.45 5.20
C GLY A 165 -17.97 17.47 5.74
N ILE A 166 -17.54 16.22 5.84
CA ILE A 166 -18.30 15.11 6.40
C ILE A 166 -17.49 14.52 7.54
N ARG A 167 -18.14 14.31 8.69
CA ARG A 167 -17.60 13.57 9.82
C ARG A 167 -18.24 12.20 9.87
N PHE A 168 -17.43 11.15 9.87
CA PHE A 168 -17.82 9.78 10.17
C PHE A 168 -17.47 9.49 11.63
N SER A 169 -18.47 9.15 12.44
CA SER A 169 -18.24 8.75 13.84
C SER A 169 -17.87 7.26 13.94
N ASP A 170 -17.34 6.84 15.08
CA ASP A 170 -17.02 5.43 15.39
C ASP A 170 -16.07 4.77 14.37
N GLN A 171 -15.07 5.53 13.93
CA GLN A 171 -13.94 5.04 13.16
C GLN A 171 -12.78 4.74 14.13
N ALA A 172 -11.61 4.36 13.65
CA ALA A 172 -10.49 4.10 14.54
C ALA A 172 -9.13 4.36 13.91
N GLN A 173 -8.13 4.45 14.76
CA GLN A 173 -6.73 4.42 14.40
C GLN A 173 -5.98 3.51 15.37
N PHE A 174 -4.80 3.08 14.95
CA PHE A 174 -3.95 2.21 15.76
C PHE A 174 -2.48 2.31 15.31
N HIS A 175 -1.64 1.55 16.00
CA HIS A 175 -0.30 1.23 15.57
C HIS A 175 -0.32 -0.07 14.74
N PRO A 176 -0.22 0.02 13.39
CA PRO A 176 -0.45 -1.12 12.51
C PRO A 176 0.53 -2.27 12.75
N ARG A 177 1.82 -1.99 12.98
CA ARG A 177 2.80 -3.05 13.28
C ARG A 177 2.55 -3.75 14.62
N LYS A 178 2.28 -3.04 15.71
CA LYS A 178 1.92 -3.67 17.01
C LYS A 178 0.71 -4.61 16.86
N TYR A 179 -0.35 -4.16 16.16
CA TYR A 179 -1.52 -4.98 15.91
C TYR A 179 -1.17 -6.29 15.19
N ILE A 180 -0.44 -6.22 14.08
CA ILE A 180 -0.13 -7.43 13.32
C ILE A 180 0.89 -8.33 14.02
N LEU A 181 1.85 -7.78 14.78
CA LEU A 181 2.74 -8.59 15.61
C LEU A 181 1.96 -9.34 16.70
N GLY A 182 0.97 -8.69 17.32
CA GLY A 182 0.03 -9.34 18.22
C GLY A 182 -0.77 -10.44 17.55
N LEU A 183 -1.31 -10.17 16.36
CA LEU A 183 -2.05 -11.16 15.57
C LEU A 183 -1.18 -12.35 15.12
N ALA A 184 0.09 -12.10 14.78
CA ALA A 184 1.06 -13.14 14.44
C ALA A 184 1.36 -14.04 15.63
N LYS A 185 1.50 -13.47 16.83
CA LYS A 185 1.61 -14.25 18.06
C LYS A 185 0.37 -15.13 18.26
N LEU A 186 -0.84 -14.57 18.14
CA LEU A 186 -2.08 -15.35 18.27
C LEU A 186 -2.17 -16.48 17.25
N PHE A 187 -1.81 -16.23 15.99
CA PHE A 187 -1.79 -17.25 14.94
C PHE A 187 -0.86 -18.42 15.28
N ILE A 188 0.36 -18.14 15.76
CA ILE A 188 1.30 -19.17 16.21
C ILE A 188 0.77 -19.91 17.45
N ASP A 189 0.20 -19.20 18.43
CA ASP A 189 -0.35 -19.79 19.65
C ASP A 189 -1.53 -20.75 19.33
N HIS A 190 -2.24 -20.55 18.21
CA HIS A 190 -3.27 -21.46 17.68
C HIS A 190 -2.72 -22.60 16.80
N GLY A 191 -1.39 -22.73 16.68
CA GLY A 191 -0.72 -23.80 15.93
C GLY A 191 -0.43 -23.49 14.46
N GLY A 192 -0.60 -22.23 14.03
CA GLY A 192 -0.19 -21.77 12.71
C GLY A 192 1.32 -21.74 12.55
N ALA A 193 1.80 -21.70 11.30
CA ALA A 193 3.22 -21.58 10.99
C ALA A 193 3.51 -20.35 10.12
N ILE A 194 4.48 -19.53 10.53
CA ILE A 194 4.99 -18.39 9.74
C ILE A 194 6.39 -18.75 9.25
N TYR A 195 6.64 -18.56 7.96
CA TYR A 195 7.96 -18.68 7.36
C TYR A 195 8.38 -17.35 6.70
N GLU A 196 9.39 -16.71 7.28
CA GLU A 196 9.98 -15.48 6.73
C GLU A 196 11.12 -15.81 5.77
N LYS A 197 11.54 -14.84 4.95
CA LYS A 197 12.57 -15.02 3.93
C LYS A 197 12.27 -16.20 3.00
N THR A 198 10.99 -16.41 2.70
CA THR A 198 10.47 -17.53 1.93
C THR A 198 9.62 -16.97 0.78
N PRO A 199 10.25 -16.47 -0.30
CA PRO A 199 9.52 -15.91 -1.44
C PRO A 199 8.74 -16.99 -2.18
N ALA A 200 7.47 -16.71 -2.52
CA ALA A 200 6.76 -17.49 -3.53
C ALA A 200 7.29 -17.10 -4.92
N VAL A 201 7.87 -18.06 -5.64
CA VAL A 201 8.53 -17.85 -6.93
C VAL A 201 7.63 -18.24 -8.09
N GLU A 202 6.90 -19.34 -7.94
CA GLU A 202 6.02 -19.91 -8.96
C GLU A 202 4.76 -20.47 -8.30
N LEU A 203 3.62 -20.33 -8.98
CA LEU A 203 2.35 -20.95 -8.62
C LEU A 203 1.92 -21.85 -9.78
N ASP A 204 1.77 -23.14 -9.51
CA ASP A 204 1.04 -24.08 -10.37
C ASP A 204 -0.40 -24.17 -9.84
N PRO A 205 -1.35 -23.45 -10.47
CA PRO A 205 -2.71 -23.38 -9.96
C PRO A 205 -3.50 -24.67 -10.18
N LYS A 206 -3.13 -25.48 -11.18
CA LYS A 206 -3.82 -26.74 -11.49
C LYS A 206 -3.58 -27.78 -10.39
N HIS A 207 -2.35 -27.87 -9.89
CA HIS A 207 -1.98 -28.81 -8.83
C HIS A 207 -1.95 -28.16 -7.44
N LYS A 208 -2.22 -26.84 -7.35
CA LYS A 208 -2.18 -26.04 -6.11
C LYS A 208 -0.84 -26.15 -5.40
N ILE A 209 0.22 -25.99 -6.18
CA ILE A 209 1.60 -26.07 -5.73
C ILE A 209 2.22 -24.67 -5.83
N VAL A 210 2.84 -24.23 -4.73
CA VAL A 210 3.67 -23.02 -4.71
C VAL A 210 5.12 -23.44 -4.55
N LYS A 211 5.97 -23.02 -5.48
CA LYS A 211 7.42 -23.20 -5.36
C LYS A 211 8.03 -21.96 -4.74
N THR A 212 8.91 -22.19 -3.78
CA THR A 212 9.77 -21.17 -3.18
C THR A 212 11.15 -21.20 -3.84
N ASP A 213 12.13 -20.48 -3.30
CA ASP A 213 13.51 -20.55 -3.77
C ASP A 213 14.17 -21.93 -3.54
N LYS A 214 13.74 -22.66 -2.50
CA LYS A 214 14.37 -23.93 -2.07
C LYS A 214 13.41 -25.11 -1.94
N HIS A 215 12.15 -24.85 -1.64
CA HIS A 215 11.17 -25.87 -1.24
C HIS A 215 9.82 -25.68 -1.92
N THR A 216 8.98 -26.70 -1.80
CA THR A 216 7.65 -26.74 -2.40
C THR A 216 6.57 -26.84 -1.32
N ILE A 217 5.48 -26.12 -1.52
CA ILE A 217 4.29 -26.17 -0.66
C ILE A 217 3.09 -26.63 -1.49
N THR A 218 2.42 -27.70 -1.05
CA THR A 218 1.12 -28.10 -1.60
C THR A 218 0.02 -27.67 -0.64
N ALA A 219 -1.04 -27.04 -1.15
CA ALA A 219 -2.16 -26.59 -0.32
C ALA A 219 -3.53 -26.90 -0.95
N LYS A 220 -4.57 -27.04 -0.13
CA LYS A 220 -5.96 -27.17 -0.64
C LYS A 220 -6.54 -25.83 -1.05
N HIS A 221 -6.22 -24.77 -0.30
CA HIS A 221 -6.57 -23.38 -0.57
C HIS A 221 -5.31 -22.49 -0.54
N ILE A 222 -5.21 -21.55 -1.47
CA ILE A 222 -4.09 -20.61 -1.55
C ILE A 222 -4.64 -19.18 -1.51
N VAL A 223 -4.09 -18.35 -0.64
CA VAL A 223 -4.45 -16.92 -0.51
C VAL A 223 -3.27 -16.06 -0.93
N VAL A 224 -3.42 -15.32 -2.02
CA VAL A 224 -2.45 -14.36 -2.54
C VAL A 224 -2.74 -12.98 -1.95
N ALA A 225 -2.01 -12.62 -0.90
CA ALA A 225 -2.14 -11.37 -0.14
C ALA A 225 -0.88 -10.51 -0.24
N THR A 226 -0.27 -10.46 -1.42
CA THR A 226 1.05 -9.85 -1.68
C THR A 226 0.98 -8.38 -2.08
N HIS A 227 -0.13 -7.68 -1.80
CA HIS A 227 -0.44 -6.30 -2.19
C HIS A 227 -0.60 -6.09 -3.71
N TYR A 228 0.36 -6.53 -4.52
CA TYR A 228 0.20 -6.79 -5.95
C TYR A 228 0.28 -8.30 -6.21
N PRO A 229 -0.65 -8.92 -6.95
CA PRO A 229 -0.60 -10.35 -7.26
C PRO A 229 0.60 -10.66 -8.16
N CYS A 230 1.61 -11.35 -7.60
CA CYS A 230 2.86 -11.64 -8.29
C CYS A 230 2.76 -12.71 -9.38
N PHE A 231 1.59 -13.33 -9.55
CA PHE A 231 1.33 -14.34 -10.57
C PHE A 231 0.55 -13.71 -11.72
N THR A 232 1.03 -13.93 -12.95
CA THR A 232 0.50 -13.27 -14.15
C THR A 232 -0.78 -13.88 -14.70
N GLU A 233 -1.14 -15.09 -14.24
CA GLU A 233 -2.37 -15.78 -14.64
C GLU A 233 -3.61 -15.19 -13.93
N GLY A 234 -4.74 -15.20 -14.64
CA GLY A 234 -6.03 -14.69 -14.13
C GLY A 234 -6.45 -13.35 -14.73
N HIS A 235 -6.95 -12.44 -13.90
CA HIS A 235 -7.72 -11.26 -14.30
C HIS A 235 -6.93 -10.09 -14.94
N MET A 236 -5.72 -10.32 -15.46
CA MET A 236 -4.86 -9.29 -16.06
C MET A 236 -4.68 -8.05 -15.16
N PHE A 237 -4.38 -8.27 -13.87
CA PHE A 237 -4.26 -7.21 -12.87
C PHE A 237 -3.30 -6.08 -13.28
N PHE A 238 -2.26 -6.40 -14.05
CA PHE A 238 -1.30 -5.43 -14.62
C PHE A 238 -1.96 -4.34 -15.47
N ALA A 239 -3.09 -4.63 -16.12
CA ALA A 239 -3.83 -3.68 -16.95
C ALA A 239 -4.95 -2.94 -16.18
N ARG A 240 -5.22 -3.34 -14.93
CA ARG A 240 -6.40 -2.90 -14.16
C ARG A 240 -6.06 -2.13 -12.89
N MET A 241 -4.78 -1.96 -12.58
CA MET A 241 -4.31 -1.24 -11.40
C MET A 241 -3.11 -0.37 -11.74
N SER A 242 -2.99 0.78 -11.08
CA SER A 242 -1.85 1.67 -11.21
C SER A 242 -1.17 1.89 -9.85
N PRO A 243 0.18 1.85 -9.79
CA PRO A 243 0.92 2.13 -8.57
C PRO A 243 1.00 3.64 -8.30
N TYR A 244 0.76 4.03 -7.06
CA TYR A 244 0.91 5.40 -6.59
C TYR A 244 1.70 5.42 -5.29
N THR A 245 2.71 6.28 -5.22
CA THR A 245 3.45 6.57 -3.99
C THR A 245 2.85 7.80 -3.32
N SER A 246 2.74 7.77 -1.99
CA SER A 246 2.36 8.91 -1.16
C SER A 246 3.32 9.05 0.00
N TYR A 247 3.57 10.28 0.44
CA TYR A 247 4.57 10.62 1.43
C TYR A 247 3.93 10.94 2.77
N VAL A 248 4.64 10.64 3.84
CA VAL A 248 4.25 10.93 5.22
C VAL A 248 5.42 11.53 5.98
N THR A 249 5.12 12.56 6.75
CA THR A 249 6.04 13.19 7.70
C THR A 249 5.47 13.04 9.12
N GLY A 250 6.28 12.50 10.03
CA GLY A 250 6.01 12.48 11.46
C GLY A 250 6.60 13.72 12.12
N ILE A 251 5.73 14.53 12.74
CA ILE A 251 6.05 15.86 13.24
C ILE A 251 5.88 15.90 14.76
N ARG A 252 6.88 16.46 15.45
CA ARG A 252 6.81 16.83 16.87
C ARG A 252 6.40 18.30 16.97
N ARG A 253 5.48 18.61 17.88
CA ARG A 253 5.03 19.97 18.20
C ARG A 253 4.53 20.01 19.66
N ASN A 254 4.42 21.20 20.26
CA ASN A 254 3.98 21.31 21.65
C ASN A 254 2.45 21.14 21.78
N SER A 255 1.70 21.60 20.78
CA SER A 255 0.25 21.44 20.73
C SER A 255 -0.12 19.99 20.39
N ILE A 256 -1.10 19.44 21.08
CA ILE A 256 -1.65 18.10 20.79
C ILE A 256 -2.88 18.20 19.88
N LEU A 257 -3.13 17.17 19.08
CA LEU A 257 -4.39 16.94 18.39
C LEU A 257 -5.22 16.05 19.31
N ASN A 258 -6.36 16.55 19.78
CA ASN A 258 -7.18 15.83 20.77
C ASN A 258 -7.89 14.64 20.15
N SER A 259 -8.41 14.81 18.93
CA SER A 259 -9.17 13.78 18.23
C SER A 259 -9.10 13.98 16.72
N GLY A 260 -9.45 12.94 15.98
CA GLY A 260 -9.81 13.02 14.58
C GLY A 260 -8.74 12.57 13.60
N MET A 261 -9.21 11.97 12.52
CA MET A 261 -8.44 11.63 11.34
C MET A 261 -8.98 12.42 10.16
N TYR A 262 -8.16 13.30 9.58
CA TYR A 262 -8.60 14.26 8.58
C TYR A 262 -7.99 13.96 7.22
N ILE A 263 -8.73 14.20 6.15
CA ILE A 263 -8.23 14.22 4.78
C ILE A 263 -9.04 15.23 3.97
N ASN A 264 -8.42 16.02 3.09
CA ASN A 264 -9.20 16.82 2.14
C ASN A 264 -9.39 16.08 0.80
N CYS A 265 -10.43 16.46 0.06
CA CYS A 265 -10.69 15.96 -1.29
C CYS A 265 -10.17 16.88 -2.41
N ASP A 266 -9.36 17.89 -2.08
CA ASP A 266 -8.89 18.87 -3.04
C ASP A 266 -7.68 18.38 -3.83
N ARG A 267 -7.27 19.16 -4.84
CA ARG A 267 -6.13 18.85 -5.72
C ARG A 267 -4.85 18.50 -4.96
N HIS A 268 -4.55 19.27 -3.90
CA HIS A 268 -3.42 19.02 -3.03
C HIS A 268 -3.90 18.29 -1.78
N VAL A 269 -3.89 16.96 -1.86
CA VAL A 269 -4.33 16.11 -0.75
C VAL A 269 -3.38 16.26 0.44
N ARG A 270 -3.96 16.47 1.61
CA ARG A 270 -3.36 16.54 2.94
C ARG A 270 -4.19 15.69 3.87
N SER A 271 -3.52 14.76 4.54
CA SER A 271 -4.12 13.87 5.52
C SER A 271 -3.44 14.10 6.86
N PHE A 272 -4.22 14.29 7.91
CA PHE A 272 -3.73 14.43 9.27
C PHE A 272 -4.28 13.31 10.14
N ARG A 273 -3.44 12.81 11.04
CA ARG A 273 -3.86 12.10 12.25
C ARG A 273 -2.71 12.17 13.25
N TYR A 274 -2.88 11.58 14.42
CA TYR A 274 -1.80 11.51 15.39
C TYR A 274 -1.43 10.07 15.75
N ALA A 275 -0.22 9.90 16.28
CA ALA A 275 0.25 8.67 16.90
C ALA A 275 0.79 9.02 18.29
N ASN A 276 0.31 8.33 19.32
CA ASN A 276 0.89 8.46 20.64
C ASN A 276 2.20 7.67 20.69
N THR A 277 3.22 8.28 21.28
CA THR A 277 4.51 7.65 21.61
C THR A 277 4.63 7.60 23.14
N GLU A 278 5.72 7.05 23.68
CA GLU A 278 5.90 6.97 25.14
C GLU A 278 5.97 8.35 25.82
N ASP A 279 6.51 9.35 25.15
CA ASP A 279 6.85 10.66 25.72
C ASP A 279 6.14 11.85 25.05
N HIS A 280 5.63 11.69 23.82
CA HIS A 280 4.95 12.76 23.09
C HIS A 280 3.90 12.25 22.08
N GLN A 281 3.14 13.17 21.48
CA GLN A 281 2.27 12.87 20.35
C GLN A 281 2.96 13.28 19.04
N LEU A 282 3.04 12.36 18.08
CA LEU A 282 3.45 12.66 16.70
C LEU A 282 2.23 13.05 15.87
N LEU A 283 2.26 14.21 15.23
CA LEU A 283 1.34 14.53 14.15
C LEU A 283 1.85 13.86 12.88
N LEU A 284 1.01 13.03 12.25
CA LEU A 284 1.29 12.42 10.96
C LEU A 284 0.61 13.23 9.87
N LEU A 285 1.43 13.87 9.05
CA LEU A 285 0.99 14.60 7.86
C LEU A 285 1.31 13.77 6.61
N GLY A 286 0.28 13.31 5.91
CA GLY A 286 0.40 12.59 4.65
C GLY A 286 -0.05 13.42 3.45
N GLY A 287 0.52 13.17 2.27
CA GLY A 287 0.10 13.84 1.04
C GLY A 287 1.05 13.61 -0.12
N GLU A 288 1.04 14.56 -1.06
CA GLU A 288 2.00 14.64 -2.16
C GLU A 288 2.06 13.37 -3.03
N SER A 289 0.91 12.73 -3.23
CA SER A 289 0.84 11.49 -4.01
C SER A 289 1.16 11.71 -5.49
N HIS A 290 1.79 10.72 -6.12
CA HIS A 290 1.99 10.66 -7.57
C HIS A 290 2.06 9.21 -8.04
N LYS A 291 1.98 9.01 -9.36
CA LYS A 291 2.20 7.69 -9.96
C LYS A 291 3.65 7.27 -9.72
N THR A 292 3.87 6.08 -9.18
CA THR A 292 5.22 5.58 -8.82
C THR A 292 6.15 5.62 -10.02
N GLY A 293 7.38 6.11 -9.85
CA GLY A 293 8.40 6.16 -10.90
C GLY A 293 8.20 7.25 -11.96
N HIS A 294 7.17 8.11 -11.83
CA HIS A 294 6.92 9.28 -12.69
C HIS A 294 7.29 10.62 -12.03
N GLY A 295 7.93 10.61 -10.85
CA GLY A 295 8.41 11.83 -10.20
C GLY A 295 9.64 12.42 -10.93
N GLN A 296 9.91 13.71 -10.68
CA GLN A 296 11.15 14.35 -11.13
C GLN A 296 12.19 14.33 -10.01
N ASP A 297 11.83 14.89 -8.87
CA ASP A 297 12.62 14.90 -7.64
C ASP A 297 11.69 14.69 -6.45
N GLU A 298 11.69 13.48 -5.90
CA GLU A 298 10.87 13.08 -4.77
C GLU A 298 11.26 13.82 -3.48
N THR A 299 12.45 14.42 -3.38
CA THR A 299 12.85 15.19 -2.19
C THR A 299 11.97 16.43 -2.00
N LEU A 300 11.50 17.01 -3.12
CA LEU A 300 10.56 18.14 -3.12
C LEU A 300 9.20 17.77 -2.52
N ARG A 301 8.81 16.49 -2.53
CA ARG A 301 7.55 16.01 -1.94
C ARG A 301 7.59 16.14 -0.42
N TYR A 302 8.67 15.67 0.20
CA TYR A 302 8.89 15.88 1.63
C TYR A 302 9.01 17.35 1.97
N LYS A 303 9.79 18.12 1.20
CA LYS A 303 9.93 19.56 1.41
C LYS A 303 8.56 20.26 1.39
N THR A 304 7.69 19.93 0.43
CA THR A 304 6.34 20.49 0.34
C THR A 304 5.49 20.16 1.57
N LEU A 305 5.62 18.95 2.13
CA LEU A 305 4.94 18.60 3.39
C LEU A 305 5.53 19.34 4.59
N HIS A 306 6.86 19.52 4.63
CA HIS A 306 7.54 20.25 5.70
C HIS A 306 7.16 21.73 5.69
N ASP A 307 7.20 22.38 4.53
CA ASP A 307 6.81 23.79 4.35
C ASP A 307 5.35 23.99 4.80
N TYR A 308 4.45 23.11 4.36
CA TYR A 308 3.04 23.19 4.75
C TYR A 308 2.81 22.93 6.26
N ALA A 309 3.59 22.04 6.88
CA ALA A 309 3.54 21.82 8.31
C ALA A 309 4.05 23.04 9.11
N ASP A 310 5.13 23.67 8.65
CA ASP A 310 5.72 24.86 9.25
C ASP A 310 4.75 26.06 9.23
N GLU A 311 4.05 26.24 8.10
CA GLU A 311 2.99 27.26 7.96
C GLU A 311 1.85 27.09 8.97
N LEU A 312 1.45 25.84 9.27
CA LEU A 312 0.37 25.54 10.21
C LEU A 312 0.83 25.51 11.67
N TYR A 313 2.07 25.09 11.92
CA TYR A 313 2.62 24.86 13.26
C TYR A 313 4.04 25.42 13.36
N PRO A 314 4.21 26.70 13.70
CA PRO A 314 5.53 27.33 13.79
C PRO A 314 6.45 26.73 14.88
N ASP A 315 5.91 25.96 15.82
CA ASP A 315 6.63 25.30 16.91
C ASP A 315 6.95 23.82 16.61
N MET A 316 7.08 23.47 15.34
CA MET A 316 7.22 22.09 14.90
C MET A 316 8.66 21.68 14.59
N SER A 317 8.93 20.37 14.69
CA SER A 317 10.13 19.75 14.16
C SER A 317 9.80 18.41 13.52
N VAL A 318 10.42 18.14 12.37
CA VAL A 318 10.27 16.84 11.70
C VAL A 318 11.11 15.79 12.42
N ALA A 319 10.49 14.65 12.73
CA ALA A 319 11.14 13.49 13.34
C ALA A 319 11.32 12.34 12.35
N TYR A 320 10.32 12.08 11.51
CA TYR A 320 10.29 10.95 10.59
C TYR A 320 9.80 11.35 9.21
N ASN A 321 10.31 10.68 8.18
CA ASN A 321 9.83 10.72 6.82
C ASN A 321 9.77 9.29 6.28
N TRP A 322 8.66 8.92 5.66
CA TRP A 322 8.55 7.67 4.92
C TRP A 322 7.52 7.80 3.80
N SER A 323 7.50 6.86 2.88
CA SER A 323 6.47 6.79 1.86
C SER A 323 5.77 5.43 1.89
N ALA A 324 4.58 5.39 1.29
CA ALA A 324 3.87 4.15 1.02
C ALA A 324 3.46 4.11 -0.44
N GLN A 325 3.65 2.95 -1.07
CA GLN A 325 3.07 2.65 -2.36
C GLN A 325 1.73 1.95 -2.16
N ASP A 326 0.73 2.31 -2.96
CA ASP A 326 -0.52 1.57 -3.08
C ASP A 326 -0.97 1.42 -4.54
N TYR A 327 -1.84 0.45 -4.78
CA TYR A 327 -2.41 0.14 -6.08
C TYR A 327 -3.84 0.64 -6.14
N ILE A 328 -4.10 1.50 -7.12
CA ILE A 328 -5.42 2.08 -7.39
C ILE A 328 -6.04 1.30 -8.53
N THR A 329 -7.20 0.69 -8.30
CA THR A 329 -7.99 0.03 -9.35
C THR A 329 -8.69 1.05 -10.24
N ILE A 330 -9.10 0.64 -11.44
CA ILE A 330 -9.80 1.51 -12.41
C ILE A 330 -11.11 2.13 -11.89
N ASP A 331 -11.72 1.49 -10.89
CA ASP A 331 -13.02 1.84 -10.32
C ASP A 331 -12.92 2.19 -8.82
N TYR A 332 -11.69 2.32 -8.30
CA TYR A 332 -11.36 2.59 -6.89
C TYR A 332 -11.84 1.54 -5.87
N VAL A 333 -12.47 0.45 -6.32
CA VAL A 333 -12.89 -0.66 -5.45
C VAL A 333 -11.80 -1.76 -5.48
N PRO A 334 -11.40 -2.33 -4.33
CA PRO A 334 -10.43 -3.43 -4.31
C PRO A 334 -10.89 -4.68 -5.08
N TYR A 335 -9.95 -5.51 -5.51
CA TYR A 335 -10.22 -6.83 -6.06
C TYR A 335 -10.03 -7.88 -4.97
N ILE A 336 -11.12 -8.54 -4.56
CA ILE A 336 -11.16 -9.55 -3.50
C ILE A 336 -12.03 -10.73 -3.95
N GLY A 337 -11.46 -11.92 -4.03
CA GLY A 337 -12.18 -13.12 -4.45
C GLY A 337 -11.24 -14.14 -5.07
N LEU A 338 -11.71 -14.87 -6.09
CA LEU A 338 -10.87 -15.82 -6.83
C LEU A 338 -9.80 -15.10 -7.65
N LEU A 339 -8.59 -15.66 -7.69
CA LEU A 339 -7.48 -15.14 -8.51
C LEU A 339 -7.78 -15.26 -10.01
N SER A 340 -8.50 -16.32 -10.40
CA SER A 340 -8.96 -16.60 -11.76
C SER A 340 -10.28 -17.36 -11.72
N GLU A 341 -11.11 -17.22 -12.76
CA GLU A 341 -12.30 -18.06 -12.93
C GLU A 341 -11.96 -19.49 -13.36
N ASP A 342 -10.77 -19.70 -13.95
CA ASP A 342 -10.32 -21.00 -14.44
C ASP A 342 -9.87 -21.95 -13.32
N TYR A 343 -9.54 -21.40 -12.14
CA TYR A 343 -8.98 -22.13 -11.03
C TYR A 343 -9.78 -21.88 -9.75
N LYS A 344 -10.19 -22.97 -9.10
CA LYS A 344 -10.87 -22.92 -7.80
C LYS A 344 -9.85 -22.86 -6.68
N ASP A 345 -10.28 -22.35 -5.53
CA ASP A 345 -9.55 -22.37 -4.26
C ASP A 345 -8.24 -21.56 -4.23
N ILE A 346 -8.06 -20.66 -5.19
CA ILE A 346 -6.96 -19.70 -5.20
C ILE A 346 -7.58 -18.31 -5.14
N TYR A 347 -7.26 -17.58 -4.08
CA TYR A 347 -7.88 -16.32 -3.73
C TYR A 347 -6.88 -15.18 -3.80
N VAL A 348 -7.38 -13.97 -3.99
CA VAL A 348 -6.57 -12.76 -4.07
C VAL A 348 -7.25 -11.62 -3.30
N GLY A 349 -6.44 -10.79 -2.65
CA GLY A 349 -6.82 -9.47 -2.18
C GLY A 349 -5.80 -8.44 -2.65
N THR A 350 -6.24 -7.43 -3.40
CA THR A 350 -5.33 -6.43 -4.00
C THR A 350 -6.05 -5.11 -4.31
N GLY A 351 -5.28 -4.05 -4.60
CA GLY A 351 -5.82 -2.81 -5.15
C GLY A 351 -6.57 -1.98 -4.11
N TYR A 352 -6.01 -1.84 -2.92
CA TYR A 352 -6.73 -1.30 -1.76
C TYR A 352 -6.98 0.22 -1.79
N GLY A 353 -6.42 0.94 -2.77
CA GLY A 353 -6.79 2.33 -2.99
C GLY A 353 -6.34 3.30 -1.90
N LYS A 354 -5.25 3.01 -1.18
CA LYS A 354 -4.73 3.72 0.02
C LYS A 354 -5.45 3.39 1.32
N TRP A 355 -6.52 2.61 1.25
CA TRP A 355 -7.38 2.26 2.38
C TRP A 355 -7.17 0.81 2.86
N GLY A 356 -5.92 0.34 2.80
CA GLY A 356 -5.56 -1.06 3.03
C GLY A 356 -5.77 -1.58 4.44
N MET A 357 -5.92 -0.74 5.47
CA MET A 357 -6.18 -1.24 6.82
C MET A 357 -7.60 -1.80 6.94
N SER A 358 -8.61 -1.05 6.49
CA SER A 358 -9.99 -1.52 6.44
C SER A 358 -10.19 -2.53 5.31
N ASN A 359 -9.86 -2.16 4.07
CA ASN A 359 -10.10 -3.04 2.91
C ASN A 359 -9.26 -4.32 2.96
N GLY A 360 -8.06 -4.27 3.55
CA GLY A 360 -7.23 -5.47 3.72
C GLY A 360 -7.82 -6.44 4.74
N THR A 361 -8.44 -5.93 5.80
CA THR A 361 -9.22 -6.74 6.76
C THR A 361 -10.49 -7.29 6.12
N VAL A 362 -11.23 -6.48 5.36
CA VAL A 362 -12.36 -6.94 4.54
C VAL A 362 -11.92 -8.10 3.64
N ALA A 363 -10.76 -7.99 3.00
CA ALA A 363 -10.23 -9.06 2.16
C ALA A 363 -10.00 -10.36 2.95
N GLY A 364 -9.41 -10.27 4.14
CA GLY A 364 -9.23 -11.42 5.02
C GLY A 364 -10.56 -12.09 5.41
N LEU A 365 -11.58 -11.28 5.75
CA LEU A 365 -12.92 -11.77 6.13
C LEU A 365 -13.64 -12.43 4.95
N ILE A 366 -13.66 -11.79 3.77
CA ILE A 366 -14.30 -12.36 2.58
C ILE A 366 -13.63 -13.67 2.18
N ILE A 367 -12.29 -13.71 2.16
CA ILE A 367 -11.55 -14.92 1.74
C ILE A 367 -11.76 -16.06 2.73
N PHE A 368 -11.76 -15.77 4.04
CA PHE A 368 -12.11 -16.75 5.07
C PHE A 368 -13.50 -17.35 4.83
N ASP A 369 -14.52 -16.52 4.63
CA ASP A 369 -15.89 -16.98 4.38
C ASP A 369 -16.02 -17.73 3.05
N LEU A 370 -15.30 -17.34 2.01
CA LEU A 370 -15.27 -18.08 0.75
C LEU A 370 -14.69 -19.49 0.92
N ILE A 371 -13.62 -19.63 1.71
CA ILE A 371 -13.01 -20.95 2.01
C ILE A 371 -13.93 -21.79 2.89
N LYS A 372 -14.49 -21.21 3.95
CA LYS A 372 -15.28 -21.92 4.97
C LYS A 372 -16.71 -22.20 4.52
N HIS A 373 -17.36 -21.21 3.92
CA HIS A 373 -18.80 -21.20 3.64
C HIS A 373 -19.12 -21.21 2.13
N GLY A 374 -18.14 -20.97 1.26
CA GLY A 374 -18.36 -20.88 -0.19
C GLY A 374 -19.04 -19.58 -0.65
N SER A 375 -19.35 -18.67 0.27
CA SER A 375 -19.96 -17.37 -0.07
C SER A 375 -19.77 -16.34 1.05
N ASN A 376 -19.76 -15.07 0.69
CA ASN A 376 -19.79 -13.93 1.61
C ASN A 376 -20.78 -12.85 1.10
N PRO A 377 -21.56 -12.18 1.98
CA PRO A 377 -22.56 -11.19 1.58
C PRO A 377 -22.03 -9.95 0.85
N TRP A 378 -20.72 -9.68 0.91
CA TRP A 378 -20.07 -8.55 0.27
C TRP A 378 -19.23 -8.94 -0.96
N GLN A 379 -19.13 -10.23 -1.29
CA GLN A 379 -18.21 -10.70 -2.35
C GLN A 379 -18.48 -10.06 -3.73
N GLU A 380 -19.72 -9.66 -4.01
CA GLU A 380 -20.14 -9.18 -5.33
C GLU A 380 -19.48 -7.83 -5.67
N VAL A 381 -19.50 -6.86 -4.74
CA VAL A 381 -18.87 -5.55 -4.99
C VAL A 381 -17.35 -5.62 -5.14
N PHE A 382 -16.69 -6.57 -4.47
CA PHE A 382 -15.23 -6.70 -4.52
C PHE A 382 -14.74 -7.72 -5.55
N SER A 383 -15.63 -8.49 -6.16
CA SER A 383 -15.25 -9.56 -7.09
C SER A 383 -14.29 -9.06 -8.18
N PRO A 384 -13.16 -9.76 -8.45
CA PRO A 384 -12.28 -9.48 -9.59
C PRO A 384 -13.00 -9.52 -10.95
N SER A 385 -14.11 -10.26 -11.03
CA SER A 385 -14.98 -10.39 -12.21
C SER A 385 -16.18 -9.45 -12.21
N ARG A 386 -16.29 -8.50 -11.26
CA ARG A 386 -17.45 -7.60 -11.20
C ARG A 386 -17.64 -6.84 -12.51
N HIS A 387 -18.90 -6.68 -12.91
CA HIS A 387 -19.28 -5.91 -14.09
C HIS A 387 -19.71 -4.50 -13.72
N MET A 388 -19.31 -3.53 -14.53
CA MET A 388 -19.73 -2.14 -14.41
C MET A 388 -21.06 -1.91 -15.13
N THR A 389 -21.87 -0.96 -14.65
CA THR A 389 -23.02 -0.49 -15.42
C THR A 389 -22.56 0.26 -16.69
N VAL A 390 -23.40 0.26 -17.73
CA VAL A 390 -23.12 1.00 -18.99
C VAL A 390 -22.95 2.51 -18.74
N SER A 391 -23.75 3.08 -17.84
CA SER A 391 -23.60 4.47 -17.40
C SER A 391 -22.31 4.70 -16.64
N GLY A 392 -21.96 3.80 -15.72
CA GLY A 392 -20.72 3.86 -14.96
C GLY A 392 -19.47 3.83 -15.84
N PHE A 393 -19.47 2.98 -16.86
CA PHE A 393 -18.37 2.93 -17.83
C PHE A 393 -18.20 4.26 -18.60
N LYS A 394 -19.30 4.90 -19.03
CA LYS A 394 -19.23 6.21 -19.70
C LYS A 394 -18.67 7.30 -18.78
N ASN A 395 -19.09 7.30 -17.51
CA ASN A 395 -18.62 8.28 -16.52
C ASN A 395 -17.13 8.09 -16.21
N LEU A 396 -16.64 6.85 -16.07
CA LEU A 396 -15.21 6.60 -15.88
C LEU A 396 -14.36 7.15 -17.04
N VAL A 397 -14.81 6.99 -18.28
CA VAL A 397 -14.10 7.54 -19.45
C VAL A 397 -14.07 9.07 -19.41
N ALA A 398 -15.20 9.71 -19.06
CA ALA A 398 -15.27 11.16 -18.94
C ALA A 398 -14.39 11.71 -17.81
N ASP A 399 -14.42 11.08 -16.62
CA ASP A 399 -13.58 11.45 -15.48
C ASP A 399 -12.10 11.19 -15.77
N SER A 400 -11.78 10.10 -16.47
CA SER A 400 -10.41 9.83 -16.94
C SER A 400 -9.93 10.93 -17.87
N ILE A 401 -10.75 11.45 -18.79
CA ILE A 401 -10.39 12.57 -19.68
C ILE A 401 -10.22 13.88 -18.91
N ARG A 402 -11.11 14.17 -17.94
CA ARG A 402 -11.05 15.39 -17.12
C ARG A 402 -9.82 15.39 -16.20
N ASN A 403 -9.50 14.24 -15.62
CA ASN A 403 -8.34 14.07 -14.73
C ASN A 403 -7.02 13.84 -15.51
N ALA A 404 -7.09 13.39 -16.75
CA ALA A 404 -5.93 13.21 -17.65
C ALA A 404 -5.45 14.51 -18.31
N GLY A 405 -5.96 15.67 -17.90
CA GLY A 405 -5.56 17.00 -18.39
C GLY A 405 -4.06 17.35 -18.29
N ASN A 406 -3.19 16.42 -17.84
CA ASN A 406 -1.73 16.55 -17.88
C ASN A 406 -1.01 15.18 -18.07
N PHE A 407 -1.47 14.29 -18.96
CA PHE A 407 -0.85 12.96 -19.10
C PHE A 407 -0.69 12.47 -20.54
N ILE A 408 -0.12 13.29 -21.44
CA ILE A 408 0.66 12.79 -22.59
C ILE A 408 1.82 13.77 -22.80
N SER A 409 3.02 13.40 -22.35
CA SER A 409 4.26 13.55 -23.14
C SER A 409 5.44 12.87 -22.45
N SER A 410 5.99 11.93 -23.21
CA SER A 410 7.28 11.27 -23.03
C SER A 410 8.39 12.21 -22.56
N HIS A 411 8.97 11.94 -21.39
CA HIS A 411 10.36 12.30 -21.09
C HIS A 411 10.99 11.22 -20.20
N PHE A 412 11.22 10.02 -20.74
CA PHE A 412 12.37 9.23 -20.28
C PHE A 412 13.61 9.99 -20.76
N LYS A 413 14.01 11.05 -20.05
CA LYS A 413 15.33 11.63 -20.24
C LYS A 413 16.31 10.56 -19.79
N VAL A 414 16.87 9.82 -20.75
CA VAL A 414 18.22 9.30 -20.59
C VAL A 414 19.06 10.55 -20.45
N SER A 415 19.40 10.91 -19.21
CA SER A 415 20.37 11.96 -19.01
C SER A 415 21.66 11.38 -19.60
N HIS A 416 22.16 12.00 -20.66
CA HIS A 416 23.50 11.71 -21.19
C HIS A 416 24.51 12.32 -20.22
N GLN A 417 24.49 11.90 -18.96
CA GLN A 417 25.49 12.26 -17.99
C GLN A 417 26.58 11.21 -18.08
N ASP A 418 27.81 11.66 -18.35
CA ASP A 418 28.98 10.86 -18.02
C ASP A 418 28.97 10.53 -16.54
N ILE A 419 29.50 9.38 -16.17
CA ILE A 419 29.63 8.93 -14.76
C ILE A 419 30.26 10.00 -13.85
N ALA A 420 31.09 10.88 -14.43
CA ALA A 420 31.73 12.00 -13.75
C ALA A 420 30.75 13.04 -13.15
N HIS A 421 29.51 13.09 -13.64
CA HIS A 421 28.49 14.05 -13.22
C HIS A 421 27.53 13.49 -12.16
N ILE A 422 27.70 12.22 -11.75
CA ILE A 422 26.89 11.63 -10.69
C ILE A 422 27.53 12.01 -9.36
N GLU A 423 26.85 12.88 -8.60
CA GLU A 423 27.29 13.30 -7.27
C GLU A 423 27.02 12.21 -6.22
N GLN A 424 27.62 12.36 -5.04
CA GLN A 424 27.38 11.44 -3.94
C GLN A 424 25.91 11.43 -3.53
N GLY A 425 25.35 10.23 -3.37
CA GLY A 425 23.95 10.01 -3.08
C GLY A 425 23.01 10.13 -4.28
N GLN A 426 23.50 10.38 -5.50
CA GLN A 426 22.65 10.48 -6.70
C GLN A 426 22.66 9.21 -7.53
N GLY A 427 21.58 9.01 -8.28
CA GLY A 427 21.44 7.89 -9.20
C GLY A 427 20.91 8.34 -10.57
N ALA A 428 21.46 7.77 -11.63
CA ALA A 428 21.07 8.09 -13.00
C ALA A 428 21.14 6.87 -13.92
N ILE A 429 20.31 6.87 -14.96
CA ILE A 429 20.51 5.96 -16.10
C ILE A 429 21.42 6.64 -17.10
N ILE A 430 22.61 6.07 -17.28
CA ILE A 430 23.60 6.51 -18.26
C ILE A 430 23.66 5.53 -19.43
N LYS A 431 24.33 5.96 -20.50
CA LYS A 431 24.63 5.12 -21.65
C LYS A 431 26.14 4.85 -21.67
N LEU A 432 26.53 3.61 -21.41
CA LEU A 432 27.90 3.15 -21.60
C LEU A 432 27.94 2.31 -22.89
N ASP A 433 28.71 2.77 -23.87
CA ASP A 433 28.72 2.26 -25.24
C ASP A 433 27.31 2.22 -25.89
N HIS A 434 26.74 1.02 -25.99
CA HIS A 434 25.41 0.75 -26.55
C HIS A 434 24.40 0.26 -25.49
N MET A 435 24.81 0.14 -24.23
CA MET A 435 23.98 -0.38 -23.15
C MET A 435 23.51 0.74 -22.22
N LYS A 436 22.27 0.63 -21.75
CA LYS A 436 21.76 1.48 -20.65
C LYS A 436 22.20 0.85 -19.34
N VAL A 437 22.74 1.67 -18.44
CA VAL A 437 23.21 1.24 -17.12
C VAL A 437 22.61 2.18 -16.08
N ALA A 438 21.93 1.61 -15.08
CA ALA A 438 21.55 2.33 -13.88
C ALA A 438 22.77 2.44 -12.97
N VAL A 439 23.14 3.66 -12.59
CA VAL A 439 24.32 3.93 -11.76
C VAL A 439 23.88 4.72 -10.55
N TYR A 440 24.35 4.29 -9.37
CA TYR A 440 24.24 5.04 -8.12
C TYR A 440 25.64 5.23 -7.53
N ARG A 441 25.92 6.41 -6.97
CA ARG A 441 27.16 6.70 -6.23
C ARG A 441 26.82 6.91 -4.76
N ASP A 442 27.40 6.12 -3.87
CA ASP A 442 27.18 6.30 -2.43
C ASP A 442 28.03 7.45 -1.85
N HIS A 443 27.87 7.69 -0.54
CA HIS A 443 28.62 8.72 0.19
C HIS A 443 30.11 8.37 0.40
N ASP A 444 30.48 7.11 0.25
CA ASP A 444 31.87 6.61 0.33
C ASP A 444 32.56 6.57 -1.05
N ASN A 445 31.92 7.10 -2.10
CA ASN A 445 32.36 7.07 -3.49
C ASN A 445 32.41 5.68 -4.14
N GLN A 446 31.66 4.71 -3.62
CA GLN A 446 31.43 3.45 -4.32
C GLN A 446 30.32 3.61 -5.35
N TYR A 447 30.50 2.97 -6.50
CA TYR A 447 29.54 2.99 -7.59
C TYR A 447 28.84 1.64 -7.71
N TYR A 448 27.52 1.69 -7.81
CA TYR A 448 26.65 0.53 -8.01
C TYR A 448 26.13 0.59 -9.45
N PHE A 449 26.39 -0.45 -10.22
CA PHE A 449 25.98 -0.55 -11.61
C PHE A 449 24.95 -1.67 -11.77
N LEU A 450 23.79 -1.34 -12.32
CA LEU A 450 22.66 -2.26 -12.47
C LEU A 450 22.12 -2.24 -13.90
N ASP A 451 21.53 -3.35 -14.31
CA ASP A 451 20.63 -3.38 -15.46
C ASP A 451 19.35 -2.61 -15.09
N PRO A 452 19.02 -1.50 -15.77
CA PRO A 452 17.82 -0.72 -15.47
C PRO A 452 16.52 -1.44 -15.84
N THR A 453 16.60 -2.63 -16.46
CA THR A 453 15.45 -3.39 -16.93
C THR A 453 14.76 -4.11 -15.78
N CYS A 454 13.56 -3.66 -15.42
CA CYS A 454 12.73 -4.29 -14.41
C CYS A 454 12.46 -5.77 -14.76
N PRO A 455 12.73 -6.73 -13.86
CA PRO A 455 12.59 -8.16 -14.16
C PRO A 455 11.13 -8.61 -14.34
N HIS A 456 10.14 -7.82 -13.93
CA HIS A 456 8.72 -8.12 -14.10
C HIS A 456 8.29 -8.09 -15.59
N MET A 457 8.29 -6.92 -16.23
CA MET A 457 7.83 -6.76 -17.62
C MET A 457 8.76 -5.87 -18.47
N LYS A 458 10.04 -5.79 -18.09
CA LYS A 458 11.13 -5.18 -18.88
C LYS A 458 11.03 -3.67 -19.13
N CYS A 459 10.22 -2.95 -18.34
CA CYS A 459 10.28 -1.49 -18.31
C CYS A 459 11.60 -1.01 -17.68
N ASN A 460 12.10 0.15 -18.12
CA ASN A 460 13.22 0.79 -17.44
C ASN A 460 12.75 1.42 -16.13
N VAL A 461 13.51 1.24 -15.06
CA VAL A 461 13.32 1.93 -13.77
C VAL A 461 13.71 3.41 -13.86
N THR A 462 13.33 4.19 -12.85
CA THR A 462 13.77 5.56 -12.62
C THR A 462 14.34 5.67 -11.20
N PHE A 463 15.27 6.59 -10.96
CA PHE A 463 15.86 6.75 -9.63
C PHE A 463 15.01 7.71 -8.79
N ASN A 464 14.69 7.30 -7.56
CA ASN A 464 14.02 8.09 -6.55
C ASN A 464 15.07 8.68 -5.61
N GLU A 465 15.27 9.99 -5.72
CA GLU A 465 16.32 10.69 -5.00
C GLU A 465 16.06 10.79 -3.49
N ALA A 466 14.80 10.73 -3.04
CA ALA A 466 14.48 10.86 -1.63
C ALA A 466 14.81 9.58 -0.83
N GLU A 467 14.47 8.42 -1.40
CA GLU A 467 14.57 7.14 -0.70
C GLU A 467 15.74 6.28 -1.21
N LYS A 468 16.49 6.77 -2.22
CA LYS A 468 17.60 6.07 -2.86
C LYS A 468 17.17 4.71 -3.41
N THR A 469 16.05 4.71 -4.14
CA THR A 469 15.46 3.50 -4.73
C THR A 469 15.36 3.61 -6.25
N TRP A 470 15.33 2.46 -6.92
CA TRP A 470 14.96 2.34 -8.33
C TRP A 470 13.49 1.93 -8.43
N ASP A 471 12.67 2.79 -9.02
CA ASP A 471 11.22 2.63 -9.07
C ASP A 471 10.76 2.37 -10.53
N CYS A 472 9.97 1.33 -10.74
CA CYS A 472 9.45 0.97 -12.06
C CYS A 472 8.15 1.72 -12.38
N PRO A 473 8.12 2.61 -13.40
CA PRO A 473 6.97 3.45 -13.72
C PRO A 473 5.75 2.71 -14.30
N CYS A 474 5.91 1.43 -14.65
CA CYS A 474 4.85 0.63 -15.25
C CYS A 474 3.92 0.05 -14.19
N HIS A 475 4.46 -0.78 -13.30
CA HIS A 475 3.67 -1.56 -12.33
C HIS A 475 4.21 -1.43 -10.89
N GLY A 476 5.16 -0.53 -10.64
CA GLY A 476 5.55 -0.14 -9.29
C GLY A 476 6.50 -1.13 -8.60
N SER A 477 7.24 -1.95 -9.33
CA SER A 477 8.36 -2.69 -8.71
C SER A 477 9.41 -1.70 -8.22
N ARG A 478 9.85 -1.85 -6.97
CA ARG A 478 10.84 -0.98 -6.32
C ARG A 478 12.04 -1.79 -5.84
N PHE A 479 13.22 -1.21 -5.96
CA PHE A 479 14.49 -1.83 -5.60
C PHE A 479 15.37 -0.83 -4.85
N ASN A 480 16.22 -1.28 -3.93
CA ASN A 480 17.24 -0.42 -3.31
C ASN A 480 18.25 0.04 -4.35
N TYR A 481 19.07 1.04 -3.99
CA TYR A 481 20.16 1.55 -4.82
C TYR A 481 21.12 0.45 -5.33
N ASP A 482 21.28 -0.64 -4.57
CA ASP A 482 22.11 -1.81 -4.89
C ASP A 482 21.40 -2.90 -5.71
N GLY A 483 20.11 -2.68 -6.02
CA GLY A 483 19.28 -3.58 -6.80
C GLY A 483 18.45 -4.58 -5.99
N SER A 484 18.63 -4.66 -4.67
CA SER A 484 17.85 -5.56 -3.81
C SER A 484 16.36 -5.23 -3.89
N PHE A 485 15.49 -6.23 -3.89
CA PHE A 485 14.05 -6.00 -4.01
C PHE A 485 13.45 -5.32 -2.77
N ILE A 486 12.54 -4.35 -2.97
CA ILE A 486 11.78 -3.69 -1.91
C ILE A 486 10.30 -4.08 -1.98
N ASP A 487 9.62 -3.75 -3.09
CA ASP A 487 8.16 -3.86 -3.21
C ASP A 487 7.71 -4.08 -4.67
N GLY A 488 6.46 -4.49 -4.85
CA GLY A 488 5.77 -4.61 -6.13
C GLY A 488 5.96 -5.96 -6.84
N PRO A 489 5.55 -6.06 -8.12
CA PRO A 489 5.38 -7.37 -8.80
C PRO A 489 6.64 -8.14 -9.16
N ALA A 490 7.83 -7.59 -8.92
CA ALA A 490 9.06 -8.22 -9.37
C ALA A 490 9.37 -9.47 -8.53
N ASN A 491 9.51 -10.61 -9.20
CA ASN A 491 9.90 -11.87 -8.58
C ASN A 491 11.43 -12.04 -8.45
N LYS A 492 12.21 -11.08 -8.93
CA LYS A 492 13.68 -11.05 -8.89
C LYS A 492 14.17 -9.65 -8.59
N GLU A 493 15.42 -9.54 -8.15
CA GLU A 493 16.15 -8.29 -7.95
C GLU A 493 16.60 -7.67 -9.28
N LEU A 494 17.04 -6.40 -9.27
CA LEU A 494 17.72 -5.83 -10.42
C LEU A 494 19.10 -6.47 -10.56
N LYS A 495 19.50 -6.77 -11.79
CA LYS A 495 20.73 -7.51 -12.06
C LYS A 495 21.95 -6.58 -11.89
N PRO A 496 22.90 -6.89 -10.99
CA PRO A 496 24.17 -6.17 -10.93
C PRO A 496 24.98 -6.36 -12.21
N LEU A 497 25.67 -5.30 -12.63
CA LEU A 497 26.57 -5.30 -13.77
C LEU A 497 28.00 -5.12 -13.29
N HIS A 498 28.90 -5.97 -13.78
CA HIS A 498 30.33 -5.78 -13.58
C HIS A 498 30.86 -4.84 -14.66
N VAL A 499 31.18 -3.61 -14.28
CA VAL A 499 31.77 -2.61 -15.16
C VAL A 499 33.26 -2.50 -14.83
N VAL A 500 34.12 -2.75 -15.82
CA VAL A 500 35.56 -2.50 -15.71
C VAL A 500 35.83 -1.12 -16.28
N VAL A 501 36.14 -0.16 -15.42
CA VAL A 501 36.60 1.17 -15.86
C VAL A 501 38.06 1.03 -16.25
N ARG A 502 38.37 1.07 -17.55
CA ARG A 502 39.77 1.16 -18.02
C ARG A 502 40.22 2.60 -17.98
N HIS A 503 41.38 2.87 -17.39
CA HIS A 503 41.95 4.21 -17.44
C HIS A 503 42.69 4.39 -18.78
N PRO A 504 42.69 5.60 -19.36
CA PRO A 504 43.39 5.86 -20.63
C PRO A 504 44.91 5.58 -20.61
N SER A 505 45.49 5.31 -19.44
CA SER A 505 46.89 4.90 -19.27
C SER A 505 47.14 3.42 -19.55
N ASP A 506 46.11 2.61 -19.77
CA ASP A 506 46.23 1.15 -19.93
C ASP A 506 46.38 0.70 -21.40
N ASP A 507 46.40 1.64 -22.35
CA ASP A 507 46.56 1.40 -23.80
C ASP A 507 47.97 1.78 -24.33
N GLU A 508 48.94 2.06 -23.44
CA GLU A 508 50.36 2.20 -23.80
C GLU A 508 51.16 0.93 -23.43
N GLU A 509 50.95 -0.17 -24.16
CA GLU A 509 51.94 -1.26 -24.32
C GLU A 509 51.94 -1.84 -25.74
#